data_AF-A0A973D9J9-F1
#
_entry.id   AF-A0A973D9J9-F1
#
_cell.length_a   1.000
_cell.length_b   1.000
_cell.length_c   1.000
_cell.angle_alpha   90.00
_cell.angle_beta   90.00
_cell.angle_gamma   90.00
#
_symmetry.space_group_name_H-M   'P 1'
#
loop_
_entity.id
_entity.type
_entity.pdbx_description
1 polymer ?
#
loop_
_entity_poly.entity_id
_entity_poly.type
_entity_poly.pdbx_seq_one_letter_code
_entity_poly.pdbx_strand_id
1 'polypeptide(L)'
;MSASTIKKVFEPMIALLVSNQTATVSDILAQATKLASKSTSSVAAAFHAAADGSALIAHCAYFDQYFIVSEQEFGVKASAKSGLNSYCKEGLALFNKQQSTAKADEAGLLTKLMAGELLPEDIGTAKNEIEEARLVVADTEQRGFDTLEAAITALEG
;
A
#
# COMPACT_ATOMS: atom_id res chain seq x y z
N MET A 1 -30.37 -9.74 13.10
CA MET A 1 -29.28 -10.30 12.28
C MET A 1 -28.15 -9.31 12.28
N SER A 2 -26.97 -9.73 12.74
CA SER A 2 -25.80 -8.86 12.91
C SER A 2 -25.40 -8.27 11.57
N ALA A 3 -25.43 -6.94 11.45
CA ALA A 3 -24.99 -6.23 10.25
C ALA A 3 -23.47 -6.41 10.12
N SER A 4 -23.05 -7.40 9.35
CA SER A 4 -21.67 -7.49 8.88
C SER A 4 -21.36 -6.21 8.10
N THR A 5 -20.32 -5.49 8.49
CA THR A 5 -19.85 -4.30 7.77
C THR A 5 -19.48 -4.70 6.33
N ILE A 6 -20.39 -4.48 5.38
CA ILE A 6 -20.16 -4.74 3.96
C ILE A 6 -19.11 -3.75 3.47
N LYS A 7 -18.10 -4.21 2.72
CA LYS A 7 -17.13 -3.30 2.09
C LYS A 7 -17.88 -2.36 1.15
N LYS A 8 -17.62 -1.04 1.23
CA LYS A 8 -18.31 0.01 0.44
C LYS A 8 -18.42 -0.31 -1.06
N VAL A 9 -17.41 -0.97 -1.62
CA VAL A 9 -17.40 -1.38 -3.03
C VAL A 9 -18.55 -2.31 -3.44
N PHE A 10 -19.16 -3.03 -2.49
CA PHE A 10 -20.26 -3.96 -2.73
C PHE A 10 -21.63 -3.38 -2.37
N GLU A 11 -21.73 -2.20 -1.75
CA GLU A 11 -23.00 -1.56 -1.40
C GLU A 11 -23.94 -1.39 -2.61
N PRO A 12 -23.47 -0.95 -3.80
CA PRO A 12 -24.34 -0.83 -4.97
C PRO A 12 -24.87 -2.19 -5.46
N MET A 13 -24.09 -3.25 -5.29
CA MET A 13 -24.49 -4.61 -5.68
C MET A 13 -25.57 -5.13 -4.73
N ILE A 14 -25.39 -4.92 -3.42
CA ILE A 14 -26.39 -5.31 -2.41
C ILE A 14 -27.68 -4.51 -2.59
N ALA A 15 -27.59 -3.21 -2.88
CA ALA A 15 -28.76 -2.40 -3.19
C ALA A 15 -29.53 -2.94 -4.40
N LEU A 16 -28.84 -3.32 -5.48
CA LEU A 16 -29.47 -3.93 -6.66
C LEU A 16 -30.23 -5.22 -6.30
N LEU A 17 -29.64 -6.09 -5.49
CA LEU A 17 -30.26 -7.35 -5.06
C LEU A 17 -31.47 -7.11 -4.15
N VAL A 18 -31.38 -6.19 -3.19
CA VAL A 18 -32.47 -5.86 -2.27
C VAL A 18 -33.66 -5.24 -3.01
N SER A 19 -33.41 -4.42 -4.03
CA SER A 19 -34.48 -3.81 -4.85
C SER A 19 -35.12 -4.77 -5.87
N ASN A 20 -34.54 -5.95 -6.10
CA ASN A 20 -34.99 -6.90 -7.12
C ASN A 20 -35.12 -8.34 -6.58
N GLN A 21 -35.58 -8.51 -5.33
CA GLN A 21 -35.65 -9.82 -4.66
C GLN A 21 -36.50 -10.87 -5.38
N THR A 22 -37.47 -10.45 -6.20
CA THR A 22 -38.36 -11.34 -6.96
C THR A 22 -37.96 -11.49 -8.43
N ALA A 23 -36.95 -10.76 -8.89
CA ALA A 23 -36.47 -10.84 -10.27
C ALA A 23 -35.61 -12.11 -10.45
N THR A 24 -35.61 -12.66 -11.66
CA THR A 24 -34.71 -13.75 -12.00
C THR A 24 -33.30 -13.21 -12.24
N VAL A 25 -32.30 -14.09 -12.11
CA VAL A 25 -30.90 -13.73 -12.38
C VAL A 25 -30.75 -13.11 -13.77
N SER A 26 -31.46 -13.62 -14.78
CA SER A 26 -31.44 -13.08 -16.15
C SER A 26 -31.89 -11.62 -16.25
N ASP A 27 -32.82 -11.17 -15.42
CA ASP A 27 -33.36 -9.82 -15.47
C ASP A 27 -32.36 -8.78 -14.95
N ILE A 28 -31.52 -9.18 -13.99
CA ILE A 28 -30.55 -8.30 -13.33
C ILE A 28 -29.11 -8.54 -13.78
N LEU A 29 -28.82 -9.60 -14.55
CA LEU A 29 -27.46 -10.01 -14.91
C LEU A 29 -26.70 -8.89 -15.64
N ALA A 30 -27.35 -8.18 -16.57
CA ALA A 30 -26.72 -7.08 -17.29
C ALA A 30 -26.36 -5.90 -16.35
N GLN A 31 -27.22 -5.62 -15.37
CA GLN A 31 -27.02 -4.56 -14.38
C GLN A 31 -25.92 -4.94 -13.37
N ALA A 32 -25.94 -6.19 -12.90
CA ALA A 32 -24.90 -6.75 -12.03
C ALA A 32 -23.55 -6.76 -12.75
N THR A 33 -23.50 -7.19 -14.01
CA THR A 33 -22.27 -7.16 -14.82
C THR A 33 -21.77 -5.73 -14.97
N LYS A 34 -22.64 -4.75 -15.22
CA LYS A 34 -22.25 -3.34 -15.32
C LYS A 34 -21.69 -2.79 -14.01
N LEU A 35 -22.28 -3.14 -12.87
CA LEU A 35 -21.77 -2.74 -11.54
C LEU A 35 -20.43 -3.42 -11.22
N ALA A 36 -20.26 -4.68 -11.60
CA ALA A 36 -19.02 -5.43 -11.43
C ALA A 36 -17.91 -5.00 -12.40
N SER A 37 -18.28 -4.47 -13.58
CA SER A 37 -17.35 -4.00 -14.62
C SER A 37 -16.91 -2.55 -14.40
N LYS A 38 -17.55 -1.81 -13.49
CA LYS A 38 -17.12 -0.46 -13.16
C LYS A 38 -15.78 -0.58 -12.42
N SER A 39 -14.71 -0.26 -13.15
CA SER A 39 -13.38 -0.11 -12.58
C SER A 39 -13.47 0.71 -11.31
N THR A 40 -12.97 0.15 -10.21
CA THR A 40 -12.68 0.85 -8.95
C THR A 40 -11.58 1.89 -9.17
N SER A 41 -11.85 2.90 -10.00
CA SER A 41 -10.94 4.01 -10.29
C SER A 41 -11.25 5.19 -9.37
N SER A 42 -11.47 4.90 -8.08
CA SER A 42 -11.44 5.92 -7.02
C SER A 42 -10.19 5.81 -6.16
N VAL A 43 -9.25 4.93 -6.53
CA VAL A 43 -7.87 5.01 -6.07
C VAL A 43 -7.22 6.06 -6.96
N ALA A 44 -6.64 7.11 -6.38
CA ALA A 44 -5.78 8.03 -7.11
C ALA A 44 -4.87 7.21 -8.05
N ALA A 45 -4.78 7.58 -9.32
CA ALA A 45 -4.16 6.72 -10.32
C ALA A 45 -2.75 6.32 -9.83
N ALA A 46 -2.45 5.02 -9.81
CA ALA A 46 -1.21 4.51 -9.21
C ALA A 46 0.06 4.98 -9.96
N PHE A 47 -0.12 5.56 -11.15
CA PHE A 47 0.95 6.09 -12.00
C PHE A 47 0.38 7.07 -13.03
N HIS A 48 1.25 7.90 -13.61
CA HIS A 48 0.99 8.69 -14.81
C HIS A 48 1.97 8.24 -15.90
N ALA A 49 1.47 8.08 -17.13
CA ALA A 49 2.24 7.56 -18.26
C ALA A 49 2.34 8.57 -19.40
N ALA A 50 3.47 8.52 -20.10
CA ALA A 50 3.71 9.25 -21.34
C ALA A 50 2.86 8.70 -22.50
N ALA A 51 2.88 9.41 -23.63
CA ALA A 51 2.18 9.01 -24.85
C ALA A 51 2.65 7.67 -25.43
N ASP A 52 3.88 7.23 -25.13
CA ASP A 52 4.43 5.94 -25.52
C ASP A 52 4.04 4.79 -24.56
N GLY A 53 3.30 5.09 -23.49
CA GLY A 53 2.88 4.13 -22.48
C GLY A 53 3.89 3.88 -21.35
N SER A 54 5.04 4.56 -21.35
CA SER A 54 6.02 4.48 -20.26
C SER A 54 5.54 5.27 -19.04
N ALA A 55 5.71 4.72 -17.83
CA ALA A 55 5.34 5.41 -16.60
C ALA A 55 6.35 6.54 -16.28
N LEU A 56 5.88 7.78 -16.20
CA LEU A 56 6.65 8.96 -15.83
C LEU A 56 6.60 9.23 -14.33
N ILE A 57 5.47 8.93 -13.70
CA ILE A 57 5.27 9.09 -12.25
C ILE A 57 4.68 7.79 -11.71
N ALA A 58 5.14 7.35 -10.55
CA ALA A 58 4.61 6.18 -9.87
C ALA A 58 4.42 6.44 -8.36
N HIS A 59 3.39 5.82 -7.78
CA HIS A 59 3.17 5.84 -6.34
C HIS A 59 4.06 4.80 -5.64
N CYS A 60 4.79 5.23 -4.61
CA CYS A 60 5.55 4.33 -3.72
C CYS A 60 4.76 4.07 -2.44
N ALA A 61 4.28 2.83 -2.27
CA ALA A 61 3.46 2.43 -1.13
C ALA A 61 4.19 2.43 0.23
N TYR A 62 5.54 2.48 0.26
CA TYR A 62 6.30 2.58 1.51
C TYR A 62 6.31 4.00 2.09
N PHE A 63 6.31 5.01 1.23
CA PHE A 63 6.29 6.42 1.65
C PHE A 63 4.90 7.05 1.51
N ASP A 64 3.97 6.34 0.87
CA ASP A 64 2.64 6.82 0.50
C ASP A 64 2.67 8.12 -0.32
N GLN A 65 3.64 8.23 -1.23
CA GLN A 65 3.89 9.41 -2.03
C GLN A 65 4.12 9.07 -3.51
N TYR A 66 3.90 10.06 -4.37
CA TYR A 66 4.17 10.01 -5.80
C TYR A 66 5.59 10.48 -6.10
N PHE A 67 6.29 9.73 -6.94
CA PHE A 67 7.65 10.05 -7.35
C PHE A 67 7.77 10.07 -8.87
N ILE A 68 8.60 10.98 -9.36
CA ILE A 68 9.01 11.02 -10.76
C ILE A 68 9.98 9.85 -11.00
N VAL A 69 9.67 8.99 -11.98
CA VAL A 69 10.39 7.73 -12.23
C VAL A 69 11.84 7.97 -12.69
N SER A 70 12.15 9.13 -13.28
CA SER A 70 13.53 9.51 -13.62
C SER A 70 14.38 9.90 -12.41
N GLU A 71 13.75 10.33 -11.31
CA GLU A 71 14.44 10.74 -10.09
C GLU A 71 14.50 9.60 -9.06
N GLN A 72 13.45 8.78 -9.02
CA GLN A 72 13.32 7.68 -8.09
C GLN A 72 13.18 6.34 -8.81
N GLU A 73 14.05 5.39 -8.47
CA GLU A 73 14.07 4.10 -9.14
C GLU A 73 13.00 3.14 -8.60
N PHE A 74 12.22 2.55 -9.51
CA PHE A 74 11.26 1.50 -9.22
C PHE A 74 11.70 0.16 -9.84
N GLY A 75 11.34 -0.94 -9.19
CA GLY A 75 11.53 -2.26 -9.76
C GLY A 75 10.56 -2.53 -10.92
N VAL A 76 10.98 -3.30 -11.92
CA VAL A 76 10.12 -3.69 -13.06
C VAL A 76 9.16 -4.79 -12.64
N LYS A 77 7.89 -4.68 -13.06
CA LYS A 77 6.86 -5.72 -12.87
C LYS A 77 6.00 -5.83 -14.12
N ALA A 78 6.30 -6.82 -14.96
CA ALA A 78 5.63 -7.01 -16.25
C ALA A 78 4.11 -7.22 -16.17
N SER A 79 3.60 -7.71 -15.02
CA SER A 79 2.16 -7.88 -14.79
C SER A 79 1.44 -6.60 -14.34
N ALA A 80 2.18 -5.54 -14.01
CA ALA A 80 1.60 -4.26 -13.62
C ALA A 80 1.27 -3.41 -14.84
N LYS A 81 0.17 -2.65 -14.77
CA LYS A 81 -0.25 -1.75 -15.86
C LYS A 81 0.78 -0.66 -16.18
N SER A 82 1.56 -0.23 -15.19
CA SER A 82 2.65 0.75 -15.34
C SER A 82 3.96 0.12 -15.84
N GLY A 83 4.05 -1.21 -15.89
CA GLY A 83 5.33 -1.92 -16.04
C GLY A 83 6.25 -1.85 -14.80
N LEU A 84 5.83 -1.15 -13.74
CA LEU A 84 6.61 -0.92 -12.52
C LEU A 84 5.93 -1.56 -11.31
N ASN A 85 6.73 -1.87 -10.29
CA ASN A 85 6.25 -2.28 -8.99
C ASN A 85 5.67 -1.08 -8.23
N SER A 86 4.81 -1.32 -7.25
CA SER A 86 4.24 -0.27 -6.38
C SER A 86 5.19 0.17 -5.26
N TYR A 87 6.43 -0.31 -5.30
CA TYR A 87 7.46 -0.04 -4.31
C TYR A 87 8.70 0.49 -5.01
N CYS A 88 9.13 1.66 -4.59
CA CYS A 88 10.41 2.25 -4.95
C CYS A 88 11.55 1.47 -4.27
N LYS A 89 12.71 1.42 -4.92
CA LYS A 89 13.85 0.62 -4.43
C LYS A 89 14.39 1.12 -3.10
N GLU A 90 14.36 2.42 -2.87
CA GLU A 90 14.80 3.02 -1.61
C GLU A 90 13.90 2.61 -0.44
N GLY A 91 12.57 2.74 -0.59
CA GLY A 91 11.62 2.28 0.42
C GLY A 91 11.80 0.79 0.74
N LEU A 92 12.06 -0.03 -0.27
CA LEU A 92 12.40 -1.44 -0.08
C LEU A 92 13.73 -1.65 0.66
N ALA A 93 14.76 -0.85 0.36
CA ALA A 93 16.05 -0.91 1.03
C ALA A 93 15.94 -0.54 2.51
N LEU A 94 15.22 0.53 2.83
CA LEU A 94 14.96 0.96 4.21
C LEU A 94 14.13 -0.07 4.97
N PHE A 95 13.07 -0.59 4.36
CA PHE A 95 12.27 -1.66 4.95
C PHE A 95 13.13 -2.88 5.29
N ASN A 96 13.99 -3.31 4.36
CA ASN A 96 14.91 -4.44 4.61
C ASN A 96 15.93 -4.13 5.71
N LYS A 97 16.41 -2.88 5.80
CA LYS A 97 17.28 -2.44 6.88
C LYS A 97 16.57 -2.53 8.24
N GLN A 98 15.33 -2.06 8.34
CA GLN A 98 14.55 -2.16 9.58
C GLN A 98 14.27 -3.62 9.97
N GLN A 99 13.96 -4.48 9.00
CA GLN A 99 13.82 -5.92 9.23
C GLN A 99 15.12 -6.56 9.75
N SER A 100 16.27 -6.13 9.25
CA SER A 100 17.57 -6.61 9.73
C SER A 100 17.87 -6.12 11.15
N THR A 101 17.61 -4.85 11.44
CA THR A 101 17.79 -4.26 12.77
C THR A 101 16.91 -4.96 13.79
N ALA A 102 15.62 -5.13 13.50
CA ALA A 102 14.69 -5.81 14.40
C ALA A 102 15.11 -7.25 14.74
N LYS A 103 15.63 -8.00 13.75
CA LYS A 103 16.17 -9.34 13.98
C LYS A 103 17.41 -9.33 14.89
N ALA A 104 18.28 -8.34 14.71
CA ALA A 104 19.48 -8.18 15.55
C ALA A 104 19.08 -7.82 16.98
N ASP A 105 18.12 -6.91 17.16
CA ASP A 105 17.62 -6.49 18.47
C ASP A 105 16.92 -7.64 19.19
N GLU A 106 16.09 -8.42 18.48
CA GLU A 106 15.41 -9.59 19.05
C GLU A 106 16.42 -10.65 19.51
N ALA A 107 17.47 -10.91 18.70
CA ALA A 107 18.56 -11.81 19.09
C ALA A 107 19.33 -11.30 20.31
N GLY A 108 19.45 -9.97 20.46
CA GLY A 108 20.13 -9.31 21.57
C GLY A 108 19.35 -9.30 22.90
N LEU A 109 18.03 -9.56 22.89
CA LEU A 109 17.21 -9.55 24.10
C LEU A 109 17.70 -10.54 25.17
N LEU A 110 18.06 -11.76 24.75
CA LEU A 110 18.59 -12.78 25.68
C LEU A 110 19.93 -12.35 26.29
N THR A 111 20.77 -11.66 25.52
CA THR A 111 22.03 -11.11 26.01
C THR A 111 21.78 -10.02 27.05
N LYS A 112 20.86 -9.08 26.79
CA LYS A 112 20.48 -8.02 27.74
C LYS A 112 19.87 -8.58 29.03
N LEU A 113 19.05 -9.63 28.91
CA LEU A 113 18.51 -10.36 30.06
C LEU A 113 19.61 -11.00 30.92
N MET A 114 20.56 -11.70 30.29
CA MET A 114 21.69 -12.32 30.99
C MET A 114 22.63 -11.28 31.63
N ALA A 115 22.76 -10.10 31.03
CA ALA A 115 23.55 -8.99 31.57
C ALA A 115 22.84 -8.26 32.72
N GLY A 116 21.55 -8.53 32.97
CA GLY A 116 20.74 -7.82 33.95
C GLY A 116 20.30 -6.41 33.51
N GLU A 117 20.45 -6.08 32.22
CA GLU A 117 20.01 -4.81 31.62
C GLU A 117 18.52 -4.82 31.27
N LEU A 118 17.90 -6.00 31.24
CA LEU A 118 16.48 -6.21 30.99
C LEU A 118 15.94 -7.22 32.01
N LEU A 119 14.79 -6.92 32.63
CA LEU A 119 14.14 -7.87 33.53
C LEU A 119 13.28 -8.87 32.73
N PRO A 120 13.08 -10.11 33.24
CA PRO A 120 12.23 -11.10 32.56
C PRO A 120 10.82 -10.62 32.24
N GLU A 121 10.22 -9.84 33.15
CA GLU A 121 8.89 -9.25 32.98
C GLU A 121 8.81 -8.20 31.86
N ASP A 122 9.93 -7.55 31.53
CA ASP A 122 9.99 -6.47 30.53
C ASP A 122 10.23 -6.98 29.10
N ILE A 123 10.53 -8.27 28.93
CA ILE A 123 10.79 -8.88 27.61
C ILE A 123 9.61 -8.68 26.66
N GLY A 124 8.37 -8.79 27.16
CA GLY A 124 7.17 -8.60 26.36
C GLY A 124 7.09 -7.17 25.80
N THR A 125 7.36 -6.17 26.63
CA THR A 125 7.40 -4.75 26.25
C THR A 125 8.50 -4.50 25.23
N ALA A 126 9.72 -4.97 25.51
CA ALA A 126 10.85 -4.79 24.60
C ALA A 126 10.61 -5.44 23.22
N LYS A 127 9.94 -6.60 23.17
CA LYS A 127 9.53 -7.21 21.89
C LYS A 127 8.51 -6.37 21.13
N ASN A 128 7.55 -5.79 21.83
CA ASN A 128 6.56 -4.91 21.19
C ASN A 128 7.22 -3.64 20.64
N GLU A 129 8.15 -3.03 21.38
CA GLU A 129 8.90 -1.86 20.91
C GLU A 129 9.72 -2.16 19.65
N ILE A 130 10.38 -3.32 19.59
CA ILE A 130 11.11 -3.78 18.41
C ILE A 130 10.15 -3.95 17.21
N GLU A 131 8.99 -4.56 17.43
CA GLU A 131 7.98 -4.77 16.39
C GLU A 131 7.34 -3.46 15.90
N GLU A 132 7.06 -2.52 16.79
CA GLU A 132 6.59 -1.18 16.43
C GLU A 132 7.64 -0.43 15.61
N ALA A 133 8.90 -0.44 16.04
CA ALA A 133 10.00 0.19 15.32
C ALA A 133 10.21 -0.43 13.92
N ARG A 134 10.03 -1.75 13.79
CA ARG A 134 10.16 -2.48 12.51
C ARG A 134 9.18 -2.03 11.44
N LEU A 135 7.99 -1.57 11.85
CA LEU A 135 6.91 -1.16 10.93
C LEU A 135 7.09 0.26 10.39
N VAL A 136 7.97 1.06 11.00
CA VAL A 136 8.20 2.44 10.59
C VAL A 136 9.37 2.49 9.59
N VAL A 137 9.03 2.69 8.32
CA VAL A 137 10.05 3.07 7.32
C VAL A 137 10.48 4.49 7.65
N ALA A 138 11.77 4.68 7.91
CA ALA A 138 12.30 5.99 8.26
C ALA A 138 12.05 6.96 7.10
N ASP A 139 11.57 8.16 7.44
CA ASP A 139 11.37 9.24 6.47
C ASP A 139 12.72 9.63 5.88
N THR A 140 12.78 9.74 4.55
CA THR A 140 13.96 10.16 3.83
C THR A 140 13.83 11.62 3.44
N GLU A 141 14.95 12.34 3.36
CA GLU A 141 14.95 13.73 2.91
C GLU A 141 14.39 13.91 1.49
N GLN A 142 14.32 12.82 0.69
CA GLN A 142 13.63 12.78 -0.60
C GLN A 142 12.12 12.83 -0.40
N ARG A 143 11.56 14.02 -0.63
CA ARG A 143 10.12 14.24 -0.64
C ARG A 143 9.54 13.84 -1.99
N GLY A 144 8.71 12.82 -2.00
CA GLY A 144 7.73 12.66 -3.07
C GLY A 144 6.63 13.71 -2.95
N PHE A 145 5.65 13.62 -3.84
CA PHE A 145 4.46 14.46 -3.83
C PHE A 145 3.30 13.73 -3.18
N ASP A 146 2.53 14.41 -2.33
CA ASP A 146 1.38 13.81 -1.66
C ASP A 146 0.22 13.52 -2.64
N THR A 147 0.20 14.19 -3.80
CA THR A 147 -0.81 14.00 -4.84
C THR A 147 -0.21 13.82 -6.22
N LEU A 148 -0.93 13.10 -7.07
CA LEU A 148 -0.52 12.89 -8.46
C LEU A 148 -0.50 14.19 -9.24
N GLU A 149 -1.47 15.08 -9.01
CA GLU A 149 -1.56 16.38 -9.68
C GLU A 149 -0.36 17.27 -9.37
N ALA A 150 0.14 17.25 -8.12
CA ALA A 150 1.34 17.98 -7.74
C ALA A 150 2.58 17.43 -8.45
N ALA A 151 2.69 16.10 -8.54
CA ALA A 151 3.78 15.45 -9.27
C ALA A 151 3.74 15.76 -10.78
N ILE A 152 2.56 15.75 -11.39
CA ILE A 152 2.39 16.10 -12.82
C ILE A 152 2.78 17.56 -13.04
N THR A 153 2.30 18.47 -12.19
CA THR A 153 2.61 19.91 -12.31
C THR A 153 4.12 20.14 -12.20
N ALA A 154 4.81 19.42 -11.31
CA ALA A 154 6.26 19.53 -11.16
C ALA A 154 7.04 18.91 -12.33
N LEU A 155 6.47 17.91 -13.02
CA LEU A 155 7.07 17.29 -14.19
C LEU A 155 6.91 18.14 -15.46
N GLU A 156 5.79 18.86 -15.59
CA GLU A 156 5.44 19.67 -16.76
C GLU A 156 5.88 21.15 -16.67
N GLY A 157 6.24 21.61 -15.48
CA GLY A 157 6.70 22.98 -15.19
C GLY A 157 8.21 23.15 -15.33
#